data_AF-A0A6L8VAA8-F1
#
_entry.id   AF-A0A6L8VAA8-F1
#
_cell.length_a   1.000
_cell.length_b   1.000
_cell.length_c   1.000
_cell.angle_alpha   90.00
_cell.angle_beta   90.00
_cell.angle_gamma   90.00
#
_symmetry.space_group_name_H-M   'P 1'
#
loop_
_entity.id
_entity.type
_entity.pdbx_description
1 polymer ?
#
loop_
_entity_poly.entity_id
_entity_poly.type
_entity_poly.pdbx_seq_one_letter_code
_entity_poly.pdbx_strand_id
1 'polypeptide(L)'
;MSVHAKFPFEQVPPSYSAAITHLLQSIASEEESLAKLMRTEADKTSSFVGRDLDFPTAPTTQEILLYNHSVIQFLDSMVMTQWLMLKKLHTISHMQFLQTRSTTLLKEGEPENIMELENLEYEHFDY
;
A
#
# COMPACT_ATOMS: atom_id res chain seq x y z
N MET A 1 32.28 -33.55 -20.85
CA MET A 1 31.12 -34.12 -20.13
C MET A 1 30.78 -33.19 -18.96
N SER A 2 29.54 -32.70 -18.98
CA SER A 2 28.73 -31.98 -17.98
C SER A 2 29.34 -30.98 -17.00
N VAL A 3 29.06 -29.70 -17.30
CA VAL A 3 28.95 -28.61 -16.33
C VAL A 3 27.68 -28.83 -15.50
N HIS A 4 27.80 -29.06 -14.19
CA HIS A 4 26.66 -29.03 -13.27
C HIS A 4 26.26 -27.58 -13.01
N ALA A 5 25.31 -27.06 -13.78
CA ALA A 5 24.59 -25.86 -13.42
C ALA A 5 23.67 -26.17 -12.23
N LYS A 6 24.08 -25.75 -11.02
CA LYS A 6 23.19 -25.69 -9.85
C LYS A 6 22.15 -24.59 -10.11
N PHE A 7 20.97 -24.96 -10.57
CA PHE A 7 19.81 -24.07 -10.57
C PHE A 7 19.30 -23.94 -9.12
N PRO A 8 19.18 -22.72 -8.56
CA PRO A 8 18.70 -22.52 -7.20
C PRO A 8 17.17 -22.40 -7.21
N PHE A 9 16.46 -23.49 -7.50
CA PHE A 9 14.99 -23.47 -7.52
C PHE A 9 14.41 -24.70 -6.84
N GLU A 10 14.60 -24.75 -5.53
CA GLU A 10 13.67 -25.44 -4.65
C GLU A 10 13.42 -24.54 -3.44
N GLN A 11 12.91 -23.32 -3.73
CA GLN A 11 12.36 -22.47 -2.69
C GLN A 11 10.98 -23.03 -2.35
N VAL A 12 10.89 -23.69 -1.19
CA VAL A 12 9.60 -24.07 -0.59
C VAL A 12 8.71 -22.82 -0.61
N PRO A 13 7.50 -22.87 -1.18
CA PRO A 13 6.62 -21.72 -1.21
C PRO A 13 6.45 -21.21 0.22
N PRO A 14 6.59 -19.88 0.45
CA PRO A 14 6.51 -19.33 1.79
C PRO A 14 5.18 -19.76 2.41
N SER A 15 5.22 -20.13 3.69
CA SER A 15 3.98 -20.39 4.41
C SER A 15 3.09 -19.15 4.32
N TYR A 16 1.77 -19.35 4.40
CA TYR A 16 0.83 -18.24 4.34
C TYR A 16 1.19 -17.11 5.31
N SER A 17 1.59 -17.43 6.53
CA SER A 17 2.04 -16.45 7.53
C SER A 17 3.30 -15.68 7.10
N ALA A 18 4.26 -16.37 6.47
CA ALA A 18 5.47 -15.73 5.94
C ALA A 18 5.14 -14.80 4.78
N ALA A 19 4.23 -15.20 3.88
CA ALA A 19 3.77 -14.36 2.78
C ALA A 19 3.08 -13.07 3.27
N ILE A 20 2.20 -13.18 4.27
CA ILE A 20 1.56 -12.01 4.89
C ILE A 20 2.59 -11.09 5.56
N THR A 21 3.55 -11.66 6.28
CA THR A 21 4.64 -10.89 6.91
C THR A 21 5.45 -10.12 5.87
N HIS A 22 5.79 -10.76 4.74
CA HIS A 22 6.50 -10.11 3.64
C HIS A 22 5.68 -9.00 2.99
N LEU A 23 4.36 -9.17 2.84
CA LEU A 23 3.48 -8.13 2.31
C LEU A 23 3.43 -6.91 3.23
N LEU A 24 3.29 -7.11 4.55
CA LEU A 24 3.32 -6.02 5.52
C LEU A 24 4.66 -5.28 5.53
N GLN A 25 5.77 -6.02 5.48
CA GLN A 25 7.11 -5.43 5.39
C GLN A 25 7.28 -4.60 4.10
N SER A 26 6.78 -5.10 2.97
CA SER A 26 6.81 -4.37 1.70
C SER A 26 6.00 -3.09 1.79
N ILE A 27 4.81 -3.10 2.42
CA ILE A 27 3.97 -1.92 2.62
C ILE A 27 4.68 -0.89 3.50
N ALA A 28 5.30 -1.32 4.61
CA ALA A 28 6.05 -0.42 5.49
C ALA A 28 7.23 0.25 4.75
N SER A 29 7.96 -0.50 3.92
CA SER A 29 9.06 0.03 3.11
C SER A 29 8.59 0.99 2.01
N GLU A 30 7.42 0.72 1.42
CA GLU A 30 6.79 1.59 0.43
C GLU A 30 6.38 2.93 1.07
N GLU A 31 5.75 2.89 2.25
CA GLU A 31 5.36 4.08 3.02
C GLU A 31 6.56 4.95 3.40
N GLU A 32 7.67 4.36 3.87
CA GLU A 32 8.89 5.11 4.18
C GLU A 32 9.43 5.85 2.93
N SER A 33 9.36 5.20 1.77
CA SER A 33 9.83 5.76 0.50
C SER A 33 8.93 6.92 0.04
N LEU A 34 7.61 6.78 0.18
CA LEU A 34 6.64 7.84 -0.14
C LEU A 34 6.81 9.04 0.78
N ALA A 35 7.05 8.83 2.08
CA ALA A 35 7.31 9.92 3.01
C ALA A 35 8.57 10.73 2.63
N LYS A 36 9.64 10.06 2.18
CA LYS A 36 10.85 10.72 1.66
C LYS A 36 10.56 11.50 0.39
N LEU A 37 9.76 10.95 -0.51
CA LEU A 37 9.37 11.61 -1.75
C LEU A 37 8.53 12.87 -1.48
N MET A 38 7.54 12.78 -0.59
CA MET A 38 6.74 13.93 -0.15
C MET A 38 7.60 15.03 0.47
N ARG A 39 8.56 14.66 1.33
CA ARG A 39 9.49 15.64 1.92
C ARG A 39 10.33 16.32 0.84
N THR A 40 10.82 15.57 -0.13
CA THR A 40 11.63 16.12 -1.23
C THR A 40 10.83 17.11 -2.07
N GLU A 41 9.57 16.81 -2.39
CA GLU A 41 8.71 17.72 -3.14
C GLU A 41 8.34 18.98 -2.32
N ALA A 42 8.19 18.84 -1.00
CA ALA A 42 8.00 19.97 -0.10
C ALA A 42 9.24 20.89 -0.04
N ASP A 43 10.44 20.32 0.06
CA ASP A 43 11.71 21.07 0.07
C ASP A 43 11.93 21.79 -1.26
N LYS A 44 11.62 21.12 -2.38
CA LYS A 44 11.62 21.71 -3.72
C LYS A 44 10.63 22.87 -3.83
N THR A 45 9.41 22.70 -3.31
CA THR A 45 8.39 23.76 -3.29
C THR A 45 8.84 24.95 -2.45
N SER A 46 9.39 24.71 -1.27
CA SER A 46 9.94 25.77 -0.42
C SER A 46 11.08 26.52 -1.11
N SER A 47 11.94 25.81 -1.84
CA SER A 47 13.02 26.41 -2.63
C SER A 47 12.51 27.23 -3.82
N PHE A 48 11.43 26.78 -4.46
CA PHE A 48 10.80 27.46 -5.59
C PHE A 48 10.11 28.77 -5.17
N VAL A 49 9.31 28.73 -4.09
CA VAL A 49 8.58 29.92 -3.60
C VAL A 49 9.46 30.88 -2.82
N GLY A 50 10.56 30.39 -2.24
CA GLY A 50 11.41 31.17 -1.35
C GLY A 50 10.86 31.25 0.07
N ARG A 51 11.75 31.55 1.03
CA ARG A 51 11.39 31.62 2.46
C ARG A 51 10.37 32.71 2.75
N ASP A 52 10.47 33.83 2.02
CA ASP A 52 9.64 35.02 2.19
C ASP A 52 8.59 35.14 1.07
N LEU A 53 8.31 34.05 0.35
CA LEU A 53 7.40 34.00 -0.80
C LEU A 53 7.79 34.98 -1.93
N ASP A 54 9.09 35.21 -2.08
CA ASP A 54 9.70 36.20 -2.96
C ASP A 54 10.09 35.62 -4.33
N PHE A 55 9.96 34.30 -4.51
CA PHE A 55 10.39 33.56 -5.69
C PHE A 55 11.84 33.90 -6.10
N PRO A 56 12.85 33.29 -5.45
CA PRO A 56 14.24 33.74 -5.51
C PRO A 56 14.85 33.70 -6.92
N THR A 57 14.30 32.91 -7.84
CA THR A 57 14.74 32.82 -9.24
C THR A 57 13.98 33.75 -10.19
N ALA A 58 13.09 34.61 -9.67
CA ALA A 58 12.21 35.49 -10.44
C ALA A 58 11.51 34.79 -11.63
N PRO A 59 10.80 33.68 -11.41
CA PRO A 59 10.09 32.96 -12.45
C PRO A 59 8.95 33.81 -13.03
N THR A 60 8.64 33.57 -14.29
CA THR A 60 7.48 34.14 -14.96
C THR A 60 6.19 33.54 -14.41
N THR A 61 5.07 34.24 -14.58
CA THR A 61 3.73 33.73 -14.22
C THR A 61 3.43 32.38 -14.87
N GLN A 62 3.90 32.17 -16.11
CA GLN A 62 3.71 30.91 -16.82
C GLN A 62 4.47 29.76 -16.15
N GLU A 63 5.71 29.99 -15.71
CA GLU A 63 6.50 29.00 -14.96
C GLU A 63 5.86 28.68 -13.61
N ILE A 64 5.31 29.68 -12.92
CA ILE A 64 4.57 29.46 -11.66
C ILE A 64 3.34 28.58 -11.89
N LEU A 65 2.57 28.83 -12.96
CA LEU A 65 1.39 28.02 -13.30
C LEU A 65 1.78 26.58 -13.66
N LEU A 66 2.85 26.40 -14.45
CA LEU A 66 3.37 25.08 -14.79
C LEU A 66 3.85 24.33 -13.54
N TYR A 67 4.56 25.01 -12.64
CA TYR A 67 5.00 24.45 -11.37
C TYR A 67 3.81 24.00 -10.52
N ASN A 68 2.81 24.85 -10.35
CA ASN A 68 1.60 24.52 -9.59
C ASN A 68 0.89 23.30 -10.17
N HIS A 69 0.80 23.20 -11.50
CA HIS A 69 0.20 22.02 -12.13
C HIS A 69 1.01 20.74 -11.84
N SER A 70 2.34 20.82 -11.87
CA SER A 70 3.21 19.70 -11.48
C SER A 70 2.99 19.27 -10.03
N VAL A 71 2.82 20.21 -9.09
CA VAL A 71 2.56 19.88 -7.68
C VAL A 71 1.20 19.20 -7.52
N ILE A 72 0.17 19.66 -8.23
CA ILE A 72 -1.16 19.03 -8.20
C ILE A 72 -1.07 17.60 -8.73
N GLN A 73 -0.44 17.38 -9.89
CA GLN A 73 -0.27 16.04 -10.45
C GLN A 73 0.50 15.09 -9.52
N PHE A 74 1.51 15.63 -8.83
CA PHE A 74 2.25 14.89 -7.82
C PHE A 74 1.34 14.46 -6.66
N LEU A 75 0.57 15.41 -6.10
CA LEU A 75 -0.37 15.12 -5.01
C LEU A 75 -1.47 14.13 -5.42
N ASP A 76 -2.02 14.26 -6.62
CA ASP A 76 -3.00 13.31 -7.17
C ASP A 76 -2.42 11.89 -7.21
N SER A 77 -1.17 11.75 -7.66
CA SER A 77 -0.48 10.47 -7.67
C SER A 77 -0.29 9.91 -6.26
N MET A 78 0.12 10.74 -5.30
CA MET A 78 0.31 10.32 -3.91
C MET A 78 -0.99 9.85 -3.26
N VAL A 79 -2.10 10.56 -3.48
CA VAL A 79 -3.43 10.15 -2.98
C VAL A 79 -3.82 8.78 -3.54
N MET A 80 -3.61 8.57 -4.84
CA MET A 80 -3.92 7.28 -5.48
C MET A 80 -3.05 6.14 -4.95
N THR A 81 -1.76 6.38 -4.72
CA THR A 81 -0.86 5.39 -4.11
C THR A 81 -1.29 5.04 -2.69
N GLN A 82 -1.59 6.05 -1.86
CA GLN A 82 -2.06 5.85 -0.49
C GLN A 82 -3.37 5.05 -0.44
N TRP A 83 -4.30 5.34 -1.36
CA TRP A 83 -5.54 4.58 -1.48
C TRP A 83 -5.31 3.12 -1.85
N LEU A 84 -4.42 2.83 -2.81
CA LEU A 84 -4.09 1.46 -3.20
C LEU A 84 -3.45 0.69 -2.04
N MET A 85 -2.59 1.35 -1.27
CA MET A 85 -1.93 0.77 -0.11
C MET A 85 -2.90 0.45 1.02
N LEU A 86 -3.86 1.34 1.28
CA LEU A 86 -4.96 1.09 2.21
C LEU A 86 -5.77 -0.15 1.79
N LYS A 87 -6.06 -0.29 0.49
CA LYS A 87 -6.72 -1.49 -0.04
C LYS A 87 -5.90 -2.76 0.14
N LYS A 88 -4.58 -2.70 -0.06
CA LYS A 88 -3.68 -3.85 0.20
C LYS A 88 -3.75 -4.27 1.67
N LEU A 89 -3.69 -3.32 2.61
CA LEU A 89 -3.82 -3.60 4.04
C LEU A 89 -5.17 -4.21 4.40
N HIS A 90 -6.27 -3.66 3.87
CA HIS A 90 -7.61 -4.21 4.09
C HIS A 90 -7.71 -5.66 3.62
N THR A 91 -7.21 -5.96 2.42
CA THR A 91 -7.18 -7.32 1.87
C THR A 91 -6.37 -8.26 2.76
N ILE A 92 -5.20 -7.83 3.24
CA ILE A 92 -4.35 -8.62 4.16
C ILE A 92 -5.09 -8.91 5.47
N SER A 93 -5.77 -7.91 6.04
CA SER A 93 -6.55 -8.06 7.28
C SER A 93 -7.70 -9.07 7.10
N HIS A 94 -8.44 -8.95 5.98
CA HIS A 94 -9.52 -9.88 5.66
C HIS A 94 -9.00 -11.32 5.46
N MET A 95 -7.87 -11.46 4.75
CA MET A 95 -7.15 -12.72 4.57
C MET A 95 -6.79 -13.37 5.93
N GLN A 96 -6.19 -12.62 6.85
CA GLN A 96 -5.86 -13.10 8.20
C GLN A 96 -7.09 -13.51 9.01
N PHE A 97 -8.19 -12.76 8.91
CA PHE A 97 -9.46 -13.08 9.59
C PHE A 97 -10.02 -14.43 9.13
N LEU A 98 -10.08 -14.65 7.80
CA LEU A 98 -10.55 -15.92 7.24
C LEU A 98 -9.66 -17.09 7.68
N GLN A 99 -8.33 -16.93 7.65
CA GLN A 99 -7.41 -17.99 8.07
C GLN A 99 -7.57 -18.36 9.55
N THR A 100 -7.80 -17.37 10.41
CA THR A 100 -8.04 -17.58 11.85
C THR A 100 -9.34 -18.37 12.05
N ARG A 101 -10.40 -18.07 11.30
CA ARG A 101 -11.67 -18.80 11.36
C ARG A 101 -11.57 -20.22 10.82
N SER A 102 -10.84 -20.45 9.73
CA SER A 102 -10.61 -21.81 9.22
C SER A 102 -9.83 -22.68 10.22
N THR A 103 -8.84 -22.09 10.91
CA THR A 103 -8.06 -22.83 11.93
C THR A 103 -8.82 -23.07 13.24
N THR A 104 -9.78 -22.22 13.61
CA THR A 104 -10.68 -22.47 14.75
C THR A 104 -11.76 -23.51 14.41
N LEU A 105 -12.36 -23.46 13.21
CA LEU A 105 -13.34 -24.45 12.74
C LEU A 105 -12.74 -25.85 12.53
N LEU A 106 -11.44 -25.95 12.22
CA LEU A 106 -10.74 -27.24 12.18
C LEU A 106 -10.41 -27.79 13.58
N LYS A 107 -10.40 -26.94 14.62
CA LYS A 107 -10.09 -27.32 16.00
C LYS A 107 -11.32 -27.69 16.83
N GLU A 108 -12.48 -27.14 16.48
CA GLU A 108 -13.76 -27.46 17.10
C GLU A 108 -14.60 -28.22 16.07
N GLY A 109 -14.78 -29.53 16.27
CA GLY A 109 -15.58 -30.36 15.38
C GLY A 109 -16.97 -29.75 15.17
N GLU A 110 -17.37 -29.65 13.90
CA GLU A 110 -18.69 -29.21 13.39
C GLU A 110 -19.87 -29.52 14.33
N PRO A 111 -20.88 -28.64 14.46
CA PRO A 111 -21.87 -28.56 13.38
C PRO A 111 -22.65 -27.24 13.15
N GLU A 112 -23.33 -27.27 11.99
CA GLU A 112 -24.66 -26.73 11.68
C GLU A 112 -24.84 -25.28 11.17
N ASN A 113 -25.30 -25.26 9.91
CA ASN A 113 -25.99 -24.20 9.17
C ASN A 113 -25.16 -23.13 8.44
N ILE A 114 -24.59 -23.58 7.32
CA ILE A 114 -23.90 -22.76 6.30
C ILE A 114 -24.88 -21.76 5.61
N MET A 115 -26.21 -21.91 5.77
CA MET A 115 -27.20 -21.09 5.05
C MET A 115 -27.63 -19.81 5.80
N GLU A 116 -27.22 -19.57 7.04
CA GLU A 116 -27.50 -18.30 7.74
C GLU A 116 -26.44 -17.21 7.53
N LEU A 117 -25.30 -17.53 6.90
CA LEU A 117 -24.13 -16.64 6.84
C LEU A 117 -24.15 -15.63 5.68
N GLU A 118 -24.93 -15.85 4.61
CA GLU A 118 -25.07 -14.85 3.53
C GLU A 118 -25.92 -13.64 3.94
N ASN A 119 -26.78 -13.77 4.95
CA ASN A 119 -27.68 -12.69 5.37
C ASN A 119 -27.05 -11.68 6.35
N LEU A 120 -25.89 -12.01 6.96
CA LEU A 120 -25.20 -11.12 7.91
C LEU A 120 -24.17 -10.19 7.25
N GLU A 121 -23.80 -10.42 5.99
CA GLU A 121 -22.82 -9.59 5.27
C GLU A 121 -23.44 -8.29 4.71
N TYR A 122 -24.78 -8.19 4.66
CA TYR A 122 -25.52 -7.02 4.16
C TYR A 122 -25.99 -6.03 5.24
N GLU A 123 -26.01 -6.38 6.52
CA GLU A 123 -26.53 -5.48 7.58
C GLU A 123 -25.50 -4.50 8.18
N HIS A 124 -24.22 -4.54 7.77
CA HIS A 124 -23.17 -3.75 8.43
C HIS A 124 -22.55 -2.61 7.62
N PHE A 125 -23.15 -2.22 6.49
CA PHE A 125 -22.65 -1.10 5.69
C PHE A 125 -23.76 -0.13 5.25
N ASP A 126 -24.41 0.50 6.23
CA ASP A 126 -24.98 1.83 6.06
C ASP A 126 -23.95 2.87 6.51
N TYR A 127 -23.28 3.53 5.56
CA TYR A 127 -22.77 4.92 5.65
C TYR A 127 -22.50 5.47 4.24
#